data_AF-A0A8X6K699-F1
#
_entry.id   AF-A0A8X6K699-F1
#
_cell.length_a   1.000
_cell.length_b   1.000
_cell.length_c   1.000
_cell.angle_alpha   90.00
_cell.angle_beta   90.00
_cell.angle_gamma   90.00
#
_symmetry.space_group_name_H-M   'P 1'
#
loop_
_entity.id
_entity.type
_entity.pdbx_description
1 polymer ?
#
loop_
_entity_poly.entity_id
_entity_poly.type
_entity_poly.pdbx_seq_one_letter_code
_entity_poly.pdbx_strand_id
1 'polypeptide(L)'
;MNQRMKDVYVEYSLCCSCVVKWCKIFFEGRELLEVDAPPGQAHRVITPKMIARLNALVLENHRIIVNEIHQLLGISMGTTLTIMHQHCKFRKICTQWVPHQLTVQQNNTRMGLSLSHLKRYHVEEYTVFRPFTVLVLPF
;
A
#
# COMPACT_ATOMS: atom_id res chain seq x y z
N MET A 1 13.43 36.67 29.97
CA MET A 1 13.93 35.39 29.43
C MET A 1 15.32 35.54 28.83
N ASN A 2 15.51 36.35 27.77
CA ASN A 2 16.80 36.45 27.07
C ASN A 2 17.97 36.95 27.96
N GLN A 3 17.76 37.97 28.80
CA GLN A 3 18.82 38.49 29.69
C GLN A 3 19.35 37.42 30.66
N ARG A 4 18.43 36.71 31.33
CA ARG A 4 18.78 35.63 32.27
C ARG A 4 19.51 34.45 31.59
N MET A 5 19.24 34.19 30.31
CA MET A 5 19.96 33.19 29.53
C MET A 5 21.40 33.63 29.21
N LYS A 6 21.60 34.90 28.88
CA LYS A 6 22.94 35.48 28.66
C LYS A 6 23.79 35.43 29.92
N ASP A 7 23.20 35.71 31.07
CA ASP A 7 23.93 35.71 32.35
C ASP A 7 24.43 34.31 32.75
N VAL A 8 23.74 33.23 32.34
CA VAL A 8 24.09 31.85 32.70
C VAL A 8 24.94 31.16 31.63
N TYR A 9 24.62 31.34 30.35
CA TYR A 9 25.24 30.60 29.24
C TYR A 9 26.25 31.41 28.45
N VAL A 10 26.33 32.73 28.68
CA VAL A 10 27.29 33.70 28.13
C VAL A 10 27.50 33.53 26.62
N GLU A 11 28.50 32.75 26.20
CA GLU A 11 28.86 32.51 24.79
C GLU A 11 27.90 31.55 24.06
N TYR A 12 27.22 30.65 24.79
CA TYR A 12 26.26 29.69 24.24
C TYR A 12 24.82 30.18 24.30
N SER A 13 24.60 31.46 24.65
CA SER A 13 23.25 32.02 24.74
C SER A 13 22.60 32.11 23.35
N LEU A 14 21.32 31.70 23.29
CA LEU A 14 20.50 31.89 22.09
C LEU A 14 20.31 33.37 21.76
N CYS A 15 20.22 33.65 20.46
CA CYS A 15 19.95 34.97 19.93
C CYS A 15 18.56 35.50 20.35
N CYS A 16 18.34 36.82 20.45
CA CYS A 16 17.05 37.38 20.87
C CYS A 16 15.87 36.88 19.99
N SER A 17 16.07 36.84 18.67
CA SER A 17 15.05 36.34 17.74
C SER A 17 14.79 34.84 17.89
N CYS A 18 15.80 34.05 18.26
CA CYS A 18 15.69 32.63 18.58
C CYS A 18 14.79 32.43 19.81
N VAL A 19 15.02 33.20 20.88
CA VAL A 19 14.23 33.14 22.13
C VAL A 19 12.78 33.54 21.88
N VAL A 20 12.53 34.58 21.09
CA VAL A 20 11.15 35.01 20.75
C VAL A 20 10.41 33.93 19.95
N LYS A 21 11.08 33.29 18.98
CA LYS A 21 10.49 32.17 18.22
C LYS A 21 10.10 31.01 19.13
N TRP A 22 10.99 30.59 20.02
CA TRP A 22 10.72 29.51 20.96
C TRP A 22 9.59 29.87 21.93
N CYS A 23 9.58 31.08 22.49
CA CYS A 23 8.46 31.54 23.33
C CYS A 23 7.12 31.43 22.58
N LYS A 24 7.07 31.87 21.32
CA LYS A 24 5.86 31.74 20.50
C LYS A 24 5.43 30.28 20.31
N ILE A 25 6.36 29.41 19.93
CA ILE A 25 6.12 27.97 19.74
C ILE A 25 5.56 27.31 21.01
N PHE A 26 6.11 27.65 22.18
CA PHE A 26 5.60 27.16 23.45
C PHE A 26 4.21 27.72 23.79
N PHE A 27 3.95 28.99 23.50
CA PHE A 27 2.60 29.57 23.66
C PHE A 27 1.56 28.92 22.74
N GLU A 28 1.97 28.44 21.56
CA GLU A 28 1.13 27.70 20.63
C GLU A 28 0.90 26.23 21.06
N GLY A 29 1.41 25.82 22.23
CA GLY A 29 1.14 24.51 22.83
C GLY A 29 2.11 23.39 22.39
N ARG A 30 3.20 23.72 21.69
CA ARG A 30 4.22 22.72 21.34
C ARG A 30 5.15 22.48 22.52
N GLU A 31 5.02 21.33 23.18
CA GLU A 31 5.85 20.93 24.31
C GLU A 31 7.13 20.16 23.90
N LEU A 32 7.19 19.66 22.67
CA LEU A 32 8.31 18.90 22.15
C LEU A 32 9.50 19.82 21.82
N LEU A 33 10.65 19.51 22.44
CA LEU A 33 11.94 20.16 22.20
C LEU A 33 12.61 19.69 20.90
N GLU A 34 12.22 18.52 20.39
CA GLU A 34 12.69 17.97 19.12
C GLU A 34 12.30 18.91 17.96
N VAL A 35 13.24 19.20 17.05
CA VAL A 35 12.94 19.92 15.82
C VAL A 35 12.28 18.96 14.84
N ASP A 36 11.13 19.34 14.29
CA ASP A 36 10.53 18.53 13.23
C ASP A 36 11.50 18.41 12.06
N ALA A 37 11.77 17.18 11.62
CA ALA A 37 12.62 16.96 10.47
C ALA A 37 12.07 17.77 9.28
N PRO A 38 12.88 18.65 8.66
CA PRO A 38 12.40 19.41 7.52
C PRO A 38 11.94 18.43 6.43
N PRO A 39 10.82 18.70 5.74
CA PRO A 39 10.33 17.83 4.68
C PRO A 39 11.42 17.68 3.62
N GLY A 40 11.88 16.44 3.43
CA GLY A 40 12.94 16.12 2.48
C GLY A 40 12.53 16.45 1.04
N GLN A 41 13.51 16.49 0.13
CA GLN A 41 13.31 16.79 -1.28
C GLN A 41 12.26 15.88 -1.96
N ALA A 42 12.16 14.62 -1.52
CA ALA A 42 11.15 13.68 -1.99
C ALA A 42 9.71 14.18 -1.75
N HIS A 43 9.44 14.90 -0.65
CA HIS A 43 8.12 15.47 -0.36
C HIS A 43 7.72 16.55 -1.37
N ARG A 44 8.69 17.29 -1.94
CA ARG A 44 8.42 18.29 -2.98
C ARG A 44 8.01 17.64 -4.32
N VAL A 45 8.55 16.45 -4.62
CA VAL A 45 8.27 15.73 -5.87
C VAL A 45 6.99 14.90 -5.75
N ILE A 46 6.76 14.29 -4.58
CA ILE A 46 5.59 13.46 -4.31
C ILE A 46 4.40 14.35 -3.95
N THR A 47 3.70 14.82 -4.97
CA THR A 47 2.46 15.60 -4.80
C THR A 47 1.23 14.68 -4.84
N PRO A 48 0.10 15.08 -4.21
CA PRO A 48 -1.17 14.33 -4.31
C PRO A 48 -1.60 14.07 -5.76
N LYS A 49 -1.35 15.03 -6.65
CA LYS A 49 -1.58 14.89 -8.09
C LYS A 49 -0.75 13.76 -8.71
N MET A 50 0.52 13.64 -8.33
CA MET A 50 1.40 12.58 -8.82
C MET A 50 0.95 11.20 -8.32
N ILE A 51 0.57 11.11 -7.05
CA ILE A 51 0.01 9.88 -6.44
C ILE A 51 -1.25 9.45 -7.20
N ALA A 52 -2.18 10.38 -7.47
CA ALA A 52 -3.41 10.09 -8.20
C ALA A 52 -3.13 9.60 -9.64
N ARG A 53 -2.20 10.25 -10.35
CA ARG A 53 -1.82 9.82 -11.72
C ARG A 53 -1.21 8.43 -11.74
N LEU A 54 -0.31 8.14 -10.80
CA LEU A 54 0.31 6.83 -10.70
C LEU A 54 -0.72 5.74 -10.36
N ASN A 55 -1.64 6.01 -9.44
CA ASN A 55 -2.77 5.11 -9.16
C ASN A 55 -3.60 4.82 -10.39
N ALA A 56 -3.96 5.85 -11.17
CA ALA A 56 -4.74 5.68 -12.39
C ALA A 56 -4.02 4.77 -13.41
N LEU A 57 -2.71 4.97 -13.63
CA LEU A 57 -1.92 4.14 -14.54
C LEU A 57 -1.89 2.66 -14.13
N VAL A 58 -1.74 2.38 -12.83
CA VAL A 58 -1.73 1.01 -12.30
C VAL A 58 -3.12 0.36 -12.36
N LEU A 59 -4.20 1.12 -12.21
CA LEU A 59 -5.56 0.61 -12.32
C LEU A 59 -5.99 0.37 -13.77
N GLU A 60 -5.52 1.19 -14.71
CA GLU A 60 -5.74 1.01 -16.14
C GLU A 60 -5.01 -0.25 -16.66
N ASN A 61 -3.77 -0.45 -16.23
CA ASN A 61 -3.00 -1.65 -16.55
C ASN A 61 -2.30 -2.20 -15.31
N HIS A 62 -2.92 -3.20 -14.68
CA HIS A 62 -2.36 -3.90 -13.51
C HIS A 62 -1.02 -4.61 -13.77
N ARG A 63 -0.59 -4.76 -15.02
CA ARG A 63 0.67 -5.39 -15.42
C ARG A 63 1.75 -4.40 -15.84
N ILE A 64 1.50 -3.09 -15.71
CA ILE A 64 2.45 -2.04 -16.07
C ILE A 64 3.76 -2.20 -15.28
N ILE A 65 4.90 -2.02 -15.96
CA ILE A 65 6.21 -2.12 -15.31
C ILE A 65 6.64 -0.76 -14.74
N VAL A 66 7.38 -0.78 -13.63
CA VAL A 66 7.92 0.44 -12.98
C VAL A 66 8.72 1.29 -13.97
N ASN A 67 9.39 0.66 -14.95
CA ASN A 67 10.15 1.35 -15.99
C ASN A 67 9.28 2.24 -16.88
N GLU A 68 8.09 1.78 -17.24
CA GLU A 68 7.13 2.56 -18.04
C GLU A 68 6.54 3.69 -17.21
N ILE A 69 6.17 3.41 -15.95
CA ILE A 69 5.56 4.41 -15.07
C ILE A 69 6.49 5.62 -14.86
N HIS A 70 7.78 5.39 -14.56
CA HIS A 70 8.69 6.50 -14.29
C HIS A 70 8.93 7.36 -15.54
N GLN A 71 8.97 6.74 -16.72
CA GLN A 71 9.08 7.43 -18.01
C GLN A 71 7.82 8.26 -18.30
N LEU A 72 6.63 7.68 -18.10
CA LEU A 72 5.34 8.36 -18.33
C LEU A 72 5.11 9.55 -17.39
N LEU A 73 5.59 9.43 -16.15
CA LEU A 73 5.42 10.47 -15.13
C LEU A 73 6.59 11.46 -15.08
N GLY A 74 7.71 11.17 -15.76
CA GLY A 74 8.91 12.00 -15.77
C GLY A 74 9.58 12.13 -14.40
N ILE A 75 9.50 11.08 -13.58
CA ILE A 75 10.08 11.06 -12.22
C ILE A 75 11.14 9.97 -12.12
N SER A 76 11.97 10.01 -11.06
CA SER A 76 12.96 8.96 -10.87
C SER A 76 12.31 7.60 -10.57
N MET A 77 12.98 6.53 -10.95
CA MET A 77 12.55 5.16 -10.64
C MET A 77 12.40 4.94 -9.14
N GLY A 78 13.31 5.49 -8.33
CA GLY A 78 13.25 5.43 -6.86
C GLY A 78 11.99 6.09 -6.32
N THR A 79 11.67 7.31 -6.78
CA THR A 79 10.44 8.02 -6.39
C THR A 79 9.19 7.25 -6.80
N THR A 80 9.20 6.63 -7.98
CA THR A 80 8.08 5.79 -8.46
C THR A 80 7.82 4.62 -7.50
N LEU A 81 8.88 3.92 -7.09
CA LEU A 81 8.80 2.82 -6.12
C LEU A 81 8.31 3.32 -4.75
N THR A 82 8.81 4.47 -4.28
CA THR A 82 8.35 5.11 -3.04
C THR A 82 6.84 5.39 -3.09
N ILE A 83 6.36 6.00 -4.19
CA ILE A 83 4.92 6.29 -4.35
C ILE A 83 4.10 5.00 -4.40
N MET A 84 4.51 4.00 -5.20
CA MET A 84 3.80 2.72 -5.29
C MET A 84 3.68 2.03 -3.92
N HIS A 85 4.79 1.88 -3.20
CA HIS A 85 4.81 1.09 -1.97
C HIS A 85 4.32 1.87 -0.73
N GLN A 86 4.77 3.12 -0.56
CA GLN A 86 4.50 3.86 0.67
C GLN A 86 3.19 4.63 0.62
N HIS A 87 2.83 5.20 -0.53
CA HIS A 87 1.63 6.03 -0.68
C HIS A 87 0.43 5.26 -1.24
N CYS A 88 0.63 4.45 -2.28
CA CYS A 88 -0.45 3.70 -2.92
C CYS A 88 -0.65 2.30 -2.33
N LYS A 89 0.30 1.83 -1.49
CA LYS A 89 0.28 0.51 -0.85
C LYS A 89 0.20 -0.66 -1.82
N PHE A 90 0.70 -0.47 -3.05
CA PHE A 90 0.79 -1.56 -4.02
C PHE A 90 1.92 -2.52 -3.65
N ARG A 91 1.66 -3.80 -3.92
CA ARG A 91 2.63 -4.88 -3.81
C ARG A 91 2.67 -5.64 -5.13
N LYS A 92 3.86 -6.04 -5.56
CA LYS A 92 4.02 -6.95 -6.70
C LYS A 92 3.51 -8.34 -6.29
N ILE A 93 2.57 -8.86 -7.05
CA ILE A 93 2.06 -10.23 -6.91
C ILE A 93 2.43 -10.98 -8.19
N CYS A 94 3.02 -12.17 -8.06
CA CYS A 94 3.25 -13.04 -9.19
C CYS A 94 1.92 -13.66 -9.63
N THR A 95 1.63 -13.63 -10.93
CA THR A 95 0.44 -14.30 -11.47
C THR A 95 0.57 -15.81 -11.30
N GLN A 96 -0.54 -16.48 -10.97
CA GLN A 96 -0.56 -17.94 -10.92
C GLN A 96 -0.50 -18.54 -12.33
N TRP A 97 0.16 -19.69 -12.46
CA TRP A 97 0.15 -20.46 -13.70
C TRP A 97 -1.26 -21.01 -13.97
N VAL A 98 -1.78 -20.74 -15.16
CA VAL A 98 -3.04 -21.30 -15.64
C VAL A 98 -2.72 -22.39 -16.65
N PRO A 99 -3.04 -23.67 -16.39
CA PRO A 99 -2.63 -24.80 -17.25
C PRO A 99 -3.17 -24.73 -18.69
N HIS A 100 -4.30 -24.07 -18.89
CA HIS A 100 -4.95 -24.01 -20.19
C HIS A 100 -5.75 -22.72 -20.36
N GLN A 101 -5.62 -22.08 -21.52
CA GLN A 101 -6.43 -20.94 -21.90
C GLN A 101 -7.77 -21.44 -22.44
N LEU A 102 -8.80 -21.39 -21.61
CA LEU A 102 -10.14 -21.89 -21.95
C LEU A 102 -10.77 -21.07 -23.07
N THR A 103 -11.44 -21.75 -24.01
CA THR A 103 -12.34 -21.13 -24.98
C THR A 103 -13.63 -20.70 -24.30
N VAL A 104 -14.37 -19.79 -24.94
CA VAL A 104 -15.69 -19.34 -24.45
C VAL A 104 -16.64 -20.52 -24.26
N GLN A 105 -16.67 -21.46 -25.21
CA GLN A 105 -17.48 -22.67 -25.13
C GLN A 105 -17.10 -23.54 -23.93
N GLN A 106 -15.80 -23.82 -23.72
CA GLN A 106 -15.32 -24.60 -22.58
C GLN A 106 -15.65 -23.93 -21.24
N ASN A 107 -15.56 -22.59 -21.17
CA ASN A 107 -15.89 -21.84 -19.98
C ASN A 107 -17.39 -21.92 -19.64
N ASN A 108 -18.25 -21.79 -20.66
CA ASN A 108 -19.70 -21.94 -20.50
C ASN A 108 -20.08 -23.35 -20.02
N THR A 109 -19.48 -24.40 -20.61
CA THR A 109 -19.69 -25.78 -20.18
C THR A 109 -19.25 -25.98 -18.72
N ARG A 110 -18.06 -25.48 -18.35
CA ARG A 110 -17.59 -25.53 -16.95
C ARG A 110 -18.55 -24.85 -15.99
N MET A 111 -18.99 -23.63 -16.31
CA MET A 111 -19.93 -22.89 -15.48
C MET A 111 -21.25 -23.63 -15.30
N GLY A 112 -21.80 -24.21 -16.38
CA GLY A 112 -23.02 -25.01 -16.33
C GLY A 112 -22.89 -26.25 -15.45
N LEU A 113 -21.79 -27.00 -15.58
CA LEU A 113 -21.50 -28.17 -14.75
C LEU A 113 -21.32 -27.79 -13.28
N SER A 114 -20.55 -26.73 -13.00
CA SER A 114 -20.36 -26.23 -11.63
C SER A 114 -21.68 -25.84 -10.98
N LEU A 115 -22.58 -25.18 -11.72
CA LEU A 115 -23.89 -24.80 -11.20
C LEU A 115 -24.77 -26.01 -10.92
N SER A 116 -24.77 -27.02 -11.81
CA SER A 116 -25.49 -28.28 -11.60
C SER A 116 -24.96 -29.03 -10.37
N HIS A 117 -23.65 -29.09 -10.18
CA HIS A 117 -23.04 -29.68 -8.98
C HIS A 117 -23.40 -28.92 -7.71
N LEU A 118 -23.40 -27.59 -7.74
CA LEU A 118 -23.80 -26.75 -6.60
C LEU A 118 -25.26 -26.98 -6.22
N LYS A 119 -26.17 -27.00 -7.20
CA LYS A 119 -27.59 -27.30 -6.97
C LYS A 119 -27.76 -28.68 -6.34
N ARG A 120 -27.06 -29.68 -6.86
CA ARG A 120 -27.10 -31.03 -6.30
C ARG A 120 -26.59 -31.06 -4.86
N TYR A 121 -25.49 -30.37 -4.56
CA TYR A 121 -24.96 -30.26 -3.19
C TYR A 121 -25.99 -29.69 -2.21
N HIS A 122 -26.72 -28.64 -2.59
CA HIS A 122 -27.76 -28.06 -1.74
C HIS A 122 -29.00 -28.97 -1.57
N VAL A 123 -29.35 -29.77 -2.57
CA VAL A 123 -30.47 -30.72 -2.49
C VAL A 123 -30.09 -31.95 -1.67
N GLU A 124 -28.83 -32.38 -1.76
CA GLU A 124 -28.37 -33.64 -1.18
C GLU A 124 -27.77 -33.49 0.23
N GLU A 125 -27.56 -32.24 0.70
CA GLU A 125 -27.03 -31.69 1.98
C GLU A 125 -26.01 -32.50 2.82
N TYR A 126 -26.01 -33.84 2.81
CA TYR A 126 -25.08 -34.72 3.52
C TYR A 126 -24.79 -36.08 2.83
N THR A 127 -25.32 -36.39 1.63
CA THR A 127 -25.08 -37.72 0.99
C THR A 127 -23.93 -37.78 -0.01
N VAL A 128 -23.40 -36.65 -0.49
CA VAL A 128 -22.35 -36.61 -1.55
C VAL A 128 -20.96 -37.01 -1.02
N PHE A 129 -20.69 -36.79 0.27
CA PHE A 129 -19.49 -37.25 0.95
C PHE A 129 -19.80 -38.42 1.87
N ARG A 130 -20.36 -39.52 1.35
CA ARG A 130 -20.10 -40.81 2.01
C ARG A 130 -18.64 -41.13 1.73
N PRO A 131 -17.73 -41.12 2.73
CA PRO A 131 -16.41 -41.71 2.53
C PRO A 131 -16.65 -43.14 2.06
N PHE A 132 -15.93 -43.56 1.01
CA PHE A 132 -15.98 -44.92 0.48
C PHE A 132 -16.12 -45.90 1.65
N THR A 133 -17.33 -46.43 1.86
CA THR A 133 -17.58 -47.35 2.95
C THR A 133 -16.83 -48.61 2.55
N VAL A 134 -15.66 -48.82 3.14
CA VAL A 134 -14.88 -50.03 2.94
C VAL A 134 -15.75 -51.16 3.48
N LEU A 135 -16.36 -51.94 2.58
CA LEU A 135 -17.03 -53.17 2.94
C LEU A 135 -15.95 -54.12 3.44
N VAL A 136 -15.75 -54.18 4.75
CA VAL A 136 -14.93 -55.23 5.38
C VAL A 136 -15.76 -56.51 5.28
N LEU A 137 -15.47 -57.35 4.30
CA LEU A 137 -16.03 -58.70 4.23
C LEU A 137 -15.28 -59.59 5.24
N PRO A 138 -15.99 -60.45 5.99
CA PRO A 138 -15.36 -61.37 6.92
C PRO A 138 -14.65 -62.50 6.13
N PHE A 139 -13.55 -62.98 6.71
CA PHE A 139 -12.73 -64.09 6.20
C PHE A 139 -13.55 -65.37 5.98
#